data_AF-A0A373PY79-F1
#
_entry.id   AF-A0A373PY79-F1
#
_cell.length_a   1.000
_cell.length_b   1.000
_cell.length_c   1.000
_cell.angle_alpha   90.00
_cell.angle_beta   90.00
_cell.angle_gamma   90.00
#
_symmetry.space_group_name_H-M   'P 1'
#
loop_
_entity.id
_entity.type
_entity.pdbx_description
1 polymer ?
#
loop_
_entity_poly.entity_id
_entity_poly.type
_entity_poly.pdbx_seq_one_letter_code
_entity_poly.pdbx_strand_id
1 'polypeptide(L)' 'MKSTLIVTTVHKDVHERLYKINPALYKEAQAVLEQNKAERHIRGGMATKEKYLLEKLK' A
#
# COMPACT_ATOMS: atom_id res chain seq x y z
N MET A 1 -13.00 -10.30 -11.02
CA MET A 1 -13.11 -9.14 -10.11
C MET A 1 -12.07 -8.11 -10.50
N LYS A 2 -12.51 -6.86 -10.73
CA LYS A 2 -11.77 -5.83 -11.45
C LYS A 2 -10.58 -5.27 -10.64
N SER A 3 -9.43 -5.25 -11.30
CA SER A 3 -8.31 -4.30 -11.17
C SER A 3 -8.48 -3.19 -10.13
N THR A 4 -7.71 -3.27 -9.04
CA THR A 4 -7.25 -2.08 -8.29
C THR A 4 -5.80 -1.83 -8.65
N LEU A 5 -5.53 -1.67 -9.96
CA LEU A 5 -4.32 -1.04 -10.43
C LEU A 5 -4.66 0.44 -10.68
N ILE A 6 -4.56 1.28 -9.65
CA ILE A 6 -4.25 2.68 -9.91
C ILE A 6 -2.80 2.65 -10.39
N VAL A 7 -2.61 2.49 -11.70
CA VAL A 7 -1.28 2.43 -12.33
C VAL A 7 -0.67 3.83 -12.26
N THR A 8 -0.13 4.17 -11.10
CA THR A 8 0.74 5.33 -10.94
C THR A 8 2.10 5.01 -11.56
N THR A 9 2.81 6.04 -12.01
CA THR A 9 4.20 5.92 -12.48
C THR A 9 5.08 5.18 -11.46
N VAL A 10 4.88 5.46 -10.17
CA VAL A 10 5.54 4.80 -9.05
C VAL A 10 5.26 3.29 -9.02
N HIS A 11 4.02 2.84 -9.22
CA HIS A 11 3.71 1.41 -9.23
C HIS A 11 4.44 0.68 -10.35
N LYS A 12 4.49 1.27 -11.56
CA LYS A 12 5.27 0.71 -12.69
C LYS A 12 6.77 0.69 -12.40
N ASP A 13 7.29 1.76 -11.81
CA ASP A 13 8.71 1.85 -11.47
C ASP A 13 9.09 0.78 -10.44
N VAL A 14 8.30 0.59 -9.38
CA VAL A 14 8.59 -0.34 -8.30
C VAL A 14 8.35 -1.81 -8.69
N HIS A 15 7.27 -2.12 -9.43
CA HIS A 15 6.96 -3.52 -9.76
C HIS A 15 7.62 -4.04 -11.04
N GLU A 16 7.89 -3.18 -12.03
CA GLU A 16 8.40 -3.63 -13.33
C GLU A 16 9.84 -3.21 -13.59
N ARG A 17 10.16 -1.93 -13.38
CA ARG A 17 11.49 -1.38 -13.74
C ARG A 17 12.54 -1.71 -12.69
N LEU A 18 12.19 -1.60 -11.41
CA LEU A 18 13.12 -1.87 -10.31
C LEU A 18 13.61 -3.32 -10.33
N TYR A 19 12.74 -4.28 -10.64
CA TYR A 19 13.15 -5.69 -10.80
C TYR A 19 14.21 -5.88 -11.89
N LYS A 20 14.09 -5.14 -13.01
CA LYS A 20 15.04 -5.22 -14.14
C LYS A 20 16.37 -4.52 -13.85
N ILE A 21 16.35 -3.44 -13.06
CA ILE A 21 17.53 -2.63 -12.76
C ILE A 21 18.30 -3.18 -11.55
N ASN A 22 17.58 -3.52 -10.47
CA ASN A 22 18.16 -3.99 -9.22
C ASN A 22 17.23 -5.02 -8.54
N PRO A 23 17.43 -6.33 -8.83
CA PRO A 23 16.63 -7.41 -8.24
C PRO A 23 16.77 -7.53 -6.72
N ALA A 24 17.89 -7.11 -6.13
CA ALA A 24 18.10 -7.17 -4.68
C ALA A 24 17.20 -6.14 -3.97
N LEU A 25 17.25 -4.88 -4.44
CA LEU A 25 16.42 -3.79 -3.92
C LEU A 25 14.92 -4.05 -4.15
N TYR A 26 14.55 -4.69 -5.27
CA TYR A 26 13.18 -5.12 -5.50
C TYR A 26 12.66 -6.06 -4.40
N LYS A 27 13.46 -7.03 -3.96
CA LYS A 27 13.05 -7.98 -2.91
C LYS A 27 12.81 -7.27 -1.57
N GLU A 28 13.65 -6.31 -1.23
CA GLU A 28 13.50 -5.49 -0.02
C GLU A 28 12.22 -4.65 -0.08
N ALA A 29 11.99 -3.96 -1.19
CA ALA A 29 10.76 -3.18 -1.41
C ALA A 29 9.51 -4.07 -1.38
N GLN A 30 9.58 -5.26 -1.97
CA GLN A 30 8.47 -6.20 -1.98
C GLN A 30 8.11 -6.68 -0.57
N ALA A 31 9.10 -6.94 0.30
CA ALA A 31 8.84 -7.32 1.69
C ALA A 31 8.06 -6.23 2.45
N VAL A 32 8.46 -4.96 2.27
CA VAL A 32 7.77 -3.80 2.85
C VAL A 32 6.35 -3.65 2.30
N LEU A 33 6.13 -3.87 1.00
CA LEU A 33 4.80 -3.80 0.40
C LEU A 33 3.87 -4.89 0.94
N GLU A 34 4.36 -6.12 1.12
CA GLU A 34 3.56 -7.21 1.68
C GLU A 34 3.19 -6.96 3.14
N GLN A 35 4.12 -6.45 3.96
CA GLN A 35 3.81 -6.03 5.32
C GLN A 35 2.71 -4.95 5.33
N ASN A 36 2.85 -3.93 4.49
CA ASN A 36 1.86 -2.85 4.38
C ASN A 36 0.47 -3.35 3.97
N LYS A 37 0.40 -4.36 3.09
CA LYS A 37 -0.85 -5.01 2.68
C LYS A 37 -1.48 -5.78 3.83
N ALA A 38 -0.69 -6.53 4.60
CA ALA A 38 -1.19 -7.27 5.76
C ALA A 38 -1.80 -6.32 6.81
N GLU A 39 -1.13 -5.20 7.09
CA GLU A 39 -1.58 -4.22 8.08
C GLU A 39 -2.75 -3.33 7.61
N ARG A 40 -3.08 -3.34 6.31
CA ARG A 40 -4.04 -2.38 5.73
C ARG A 40 -5.42 -2.45 6.40
N HIS A 41 -5.85 -3.64 6.80
CA HIS A 41 -7.17 -3.84 7.40
C HIS A 41 -7.22 -3.28 8.84
N ILE A 42 -6.12 -3.40 9.58
CA ILE A 42 -5.96 -2.79 10.90
C ILE A 42 -6.03 -1.27 10.78
N ARG A 43 -5.27 -0.71 9.82
CA ARG A 43 -5.31 0.74 9.52
C ARG A 43 -6.70 1.20 9.08
N GLY A 44 -7.42 0.41 8.28
CA GLY A 44 -8.78 0.72 7.86
C GLY A 44 -9.79 0.75 9.02
N GLY A 45 -9.66 -0.17 9.99
CA GLY A 45 -10.47 -0.16 11.21
C GLY A 45 -10.20 1.08 12.06
N MET A 46 -8.93 1.43 12.24
CA MET A 46 -8.52 2.64 12.96
C MET A 46 -9.06 3.91 12.30
N ALA A 47 -8.95 4.03 10.98
CA ALA A 47 -9.47 5.17 10.22
C ALA A 47 -10.98 5.34 10.38
N THR A 48 -11.73 4.23 10.40
CA THR A 48 -13.19 4.26 10.60
C THR A 48 -13.52 4.75 12.01
N LYS A 49 -12.86 4.21 13.04
CA LYS A 49 -13.03 4.64 14.43
C LYS A 49 -12.72 6.13 14.59
N GLU A 50 -11.62 6.59 14.01
CA GLU A 50 -11.18 7.98 14.06
C GLU A 50 -12.18 8.92 13.36
N LYS A 51 -12.68 8.56 12.18
CA LYS A 51 -13.74 9.31 11.48
C LYS A 51 -14.94 9.57 12.39
N TYR A 52 -15.48 8.52 13.02
CA TYR A 52 -16.66 8.67 13.89
C TYR A 52 -16.36 9.42 15.18
N LEU A 53 -15.15 9.30 15.74
CA LEU A 53 -14.75 10.10 16.90
C LEU A 53 -14.67 11.59 16.54
N LEU A 54 -14.10 11.91 15.38
CA LEU A 54 -14.03 13.29 14.87
C LEU A 54 -15.42 13.85 14.55
N GLU A 55 -16.33 13.03 14.00
CA GLU A 55 -17.72 13.44 13.76
C GLU A 55 -18.51 13.69 15.05
N LYS A 56 -18.24 12.97 16.14
CA LYS A 56 -18.88 13.19 17.46
C LYS A 56 -18.35 14.43 18.21
N LEU A 57 -17.12 14.86 17.90
CA LEU A 57 -16.50 16.03 18.52
C LEU A 57 -16.84 17.35 17.80
N LYS A 58 -17.50 17.26 16.64
CA LYS A 58 -18.08 18.39 15.92
C LYS A 58 -19.49 18.67 16.40
#